data_AF-A0A954B414-F1
#
_entry.id   AF-A0A954B414-F1
#
_cell.length_a   1.000
_cell.length_b   1.000
_cell.length_c   1.000
_cell.angle_alpha   90.00
_cell.angle_beta   90.00
_cell.angle_gamma   90.00
#
_symmetry.space_group_name_H-M   'P 1'
#
loop_
_entity.id
_entity.type
_entity.pdbx_description
1 polymer ?
#
loop_
_entity_poly.entity_id
_entity_poly.type
_entity_poly.pdbx_seq_one_letter_code
_entity_poly.pdbx_strand_id
1 'polypeptide(L)' 'MAKKMLIDAAHPEETRVAVLDGTRVEDFDFEVASRKQLRGNIYLAKVTRVEPSLQAAFVEYGGNRHGFLAFSEIHPD' A
#
# COMPACT_ATOMS: atom_id res chain seq x y z
N MET A 1 -3.78 28.54 13.45
CA MET A 1 -2.88 28.81 12.30
C MET A 1 -3.22 27.81 11.19
N ALA A 2 -2.76 28.02 9.96
CA ALA A 2 -2.97 27.04 8.90
C ALA A 2 -1.99 25.87 9.04
N LYS A 3 -2.50 24.63 8.97
CA LYS A 3 -1.65 23.45 8.84
C LYS A 3 -0.93 23.49 7.50
N LYS A 4 0.35 23.12 7.48
CA LYS A 4 1.18 23.09 6.27
C LYS A 4 1.67 21.66 6.03
N MET A 5 1.73 21.26 4.78
CA MET A 5 2.38 20.02 4.35
C MET A 5 3.63 20.41 3.56
N LEU A 6 4.80 19.96 4.00
CA LEU A 6 6.08 20.12 3.31
C LEU A 6 6.45 18.79 2.67
N ILE A 7 6.82 18.81 1.40
CA ILE A 7 7.24 17.64 0.64
C ILE A 7 8.66 17.92 0.13
N ASP A 8 9.59 17.06 0.50
CA ASP A 8 10.98 17.11 0.04
C ASP A 8 11.27 15.88 -0.80
N ALA A 9 11.54 16.13 -2.09
CA ALA A 9 11.90 15.13 -3.08
C ALA A 9 13.23 15.49 -3.78
N ALA A 10 14.10 16.27 -3.11
CA ALA A 10 15.41 16.64 -3.68
C ALA A 10 16.36 15.44 -3.79
N HIS A 11 16.14 14.42 -2.96
CA HIS A 11 16.92 13.20 -2.86
C HIS A 11 16.25 12.07 -3.67
N PRO A 12 16.87 11.55 -4.74
CA PRO A 12 16.27 10.46 -5.52
C PRO A 12 16.05 9.16 -4.73
N GLU A 13 16.80 8.96 -3.65
CA GLU A 13 16.74 7.80 -2.78
C GLU A 13 15.53 7.80 -1.84
N GLU A 14 15.00 8.97 -1.48
CA GLU A 14 13.91 9.12 -0.53
C GLU A 14 13.04 10.35 -0.78
N THR A 15 11.74 10.22 -0.56
CA THR A 15 10.82 11.36 -0.49
C THR A 15 10.33 11.50 0.93
N ARG A 16 10.36 12.73 1.48
CA ARG A 16 9.96 13.02 2.86
C ARG A 16 8.75 13.94 2.88
N VAL A 17 7.83 13.69 3.79
CA VAL A 17 6.61 14.49 3.97
C VAL A 17 6.48 14.87 5.44
N ALA A 18 6.31 16.16 5.73
CA ALA A 18 6.07 16.66 7.08
C ALA A 18 4.78 17.47 7.14
N VAL A 19 3.94 17.22 8.14
CA VAL A 19 2.77 18.03 8.45
C VAL A 19 3.08 18.90 9.66
N LEU A 20 2.90 20.21 9.51
CA LEU A 20 3.19 21.20 10.54
C LEU A 20 1.92 21.91 11.00
N ASP A 21 1.83 22.19 12.30
CA ASP A 21 0.99 23.25 12.86
C ASP A 21 1.88 24.42 13.31
N GLY A 22 1.83 25.53 12.57
CA GLY A 22 2.74 26.65 12.74
C GLY A 22 4.19 26.27 12.39
N THR A 23 5.05 26.18 13.39
CA THR A 23 6.47 25.75 13.28
C THR A 23 6.72 24.38 13.90
N ARG A 24 5.69 23.74 14.46
CA ARG A 24 5.80 22.43 15.12
C ARG A 24 5.45 21.35 14.11
N VAL A 25 6.30 20.32 14.02
CA VAL A 25 5.99 19.08 13.28
C VAL A 25 4.97 18.28 14.09
N GLU A 26 3.82 18.01 13.49
CA GLU A 26 2.82 17.10 14.05
C GLU A 26 3.02 15.68 13.53
N ASP A 27 3.34 15.53 12.25
CA ASP A 27 3.52 14.23 11.60
C ASP A 27 4.69 14.28 10.61
N PHE A 28 5.37 13.16 10.45
CA PHE A 28 6.51 13.00 9.55
C PHE A 28 6.54 11.57 9.01
N ASP A 29 6.57 11.45 7.69
CA ASP A 29 6.69 10.18 6.99
C ASP A 29 7.71 10.28 5.86
N PHE A 30 8.24 9.14 5.41
CA PHE A 30 9.17 9.09 4.30
C PHE A 30 9.03 7.78 3.52
N GLU A 31 9.26 7.87 2.21
CA GLU A 31 9.25 6.73 1.31
C GLU A 31 10.65 6.55 0.71
N VAL A 32 11.21 5.35 0.83
CA VAL A 32 12.52 5.01 0.27
C VAL A 32 12.34 4.31 -1.08
N ALA A 33 13.07 4.77 -2.10
CA ALA A 33 12.95 4.25 -3.47
C ALA A 33 13.23 2.74 -3.59
N SER A 34 14.10 2.21 -2.72
CA SER A 34 14.48 0.79 -2.71
C SER A 34 13.41 -0.15 -2.13
N ARG A 35 12.43 0.38 -1.38
CA ARG A 35 11.39 -0.42 -0.72
C ARG A 35 10.01 0.08 -1.08
N LYS A 36 9.44 -0.50 -2.14
CA LYS A 36 8.04 -0.26 -2.50
C LYS A 36 7.10 -0.87 -1.47
N GLN A 37 6.29 -0.03 -0.84
CA GLN A 37 5.18 -0.50 -0.02
C GLN A 37 4.05 -1.01 -0.92
N LEU A 38 3.75 -2.30 -0.84
CA LEU A 38 2.64 -2.90 -1.60
C LEU A 38 1.33 -2.95 -0.80
N ARG A 39 1.39 -2.70 0.51
CA ARG A 39 0.24 -2.74 1.41
C ARG A 39 -0.69 -1.55 1.12
N GLY A 40 -1.97 -1.84 0.95
CA GLY A 40 -2.99 -0.83 0.64
C GLY A 40 -3.21 -0.60 -0.86
N ASN A 41 -2.35 -1.17 -1.72
CA ASN A 41 -2.55 -1.10 -3.16
C ASN A 41 -3.78 -1.91 -3.57
N ILE A 42 -4.45 -1.44 -4.63
CA ILE A 42 -5.60 -2.08 -5.24
C ILE A 42 -5.21 -2.54 -6.64
N TYR A 43 -5.55 -3.78 -6.98
CA TYR A 43 -5.19 -4.39 -8.26
C TYR A 43 -6.43 -4.98 -8.94
N LEU A 44 -6.48 -4.89 -10.27
CA LEU A 44 -7.27 -5.82 -11.06
C LEU A 44 -6.49 -7.14 -11.14
N ALA A 45 -7.03 -8.19 -10.56
CA ALA A 45 -6.37 -9.49 -10.47
C ALA A 45 -7.19 -10.59 -11.16
N LYS A 46 -6.55 -11.73 -11.45
CA LYS A 46 -7.21 -12.91 -12.01
C LYS A 46 -7.14 -14.06 -11.02
N VAL A 47 -8.25 -14.75 -10.77
CA VAL A 47 -8.25 -16.00 -9.98
C VAL A 47 -7.52 -17.07 -10.77
N THR A 48 -6.46 -17.64 -10.18
CA THR A 48 -5.65 -18.69 -10.81
C THR A 48 -6.03 -20.09 -10.31
N ARG A 49 -6.46 -20.21 -9.06
CA ARG A 49 -6.85 -21.49 -8.45
C ARG A 49 -7.84 -21.27 -7.31
N VAL A 50 -8.83 -22.15 -7.20
CA VAL A 50 -9.76 -22.19 -6.06
C VAL A 50 -9.39 -23.40 -5.19
N GLU A 51 -9.29 -23.20 -3.87
CA GLU A 51 -8.90 -24.21 -2.90
C GLU A 51 -9.99 -24.38 -1.83
N PRO A 52 -10.95 -25.30 -2.04
CA PRO A 52 -12.07 -25.51 -1.11
C PRO A 52 -11.60 -25.91 0.30
N SER A 53 -10.54 -26.71 0.40
CA SER A 53 -9.97 -27.14 1.69
C SER A 53 -9.47 -25.97 2.54
N LEU A 54 -9.03 -24.89 1.90
CA LEU A 54 -8.58 -23.67 2.57
C LEU A 54 -9.68 -22.61 2.68
N GLN A 55 -10.86 -22.87 2.10
CA GLN A 55 -11.93 -21.87 1.94
C GLN A 55 -11.38 -20.56 1.34
N ALA A 56 -10.62 -20.69 0.24
CA ALA A 56 -9.89 -19.56 -0.34
C ALA A 56 -9.65 -19.73 -1.84
N ALA A 57 -9.23 -18.65 -2.48
CA ALA A 57 -8.72 -18.61 -3.85
C ALA A 57 -7.33 -18.00 -3.89
N PHE A 58 -6.52 -18.43 -4.85
CA PHE A 58 -5.26 -17.78 -5.19
C PHE A 58 -5.46 -16.86 -6.40
N VAL A 59 -4.89 -15.66 -6.33
CA VAL A 59 -5.03 -14.61 -7.35
C VAL A 59 -3.69 -14.16 -7.90
N GLU A 60 -3.61 -13.96 -9.21
CA GLU A 60 -2.49 -13.30 -9.87
C GLU A 60 -2.78 -11.80 -9.98
N TYR A 61 -1.98 -11.00 -9.27
CA TYR A 61 -2.10 -9.54 -9.20
C TYR A 61 -0.84 -8.83 -9.74
N GLY A 62 0.05 -9.55 -10.42
CA GLY A 62 1.31 -9.03 -10.98
C GLY A 62 2.51 -9.03 -10.00
N GLY A 63 2.35 -9.60 -8.80
CA GLY A 63 3.45 -9.80 -7.86
C GLY A 63 4.28 -11.07 -8.13
N ASN A 64 5.40 -11.22 -7.43
CA ASN A 64 6.30 -12.39 -7.55
C ASN A 64 5.66 -13.72 -7.09
N ARG A 65 4.54 -13.67 -6.37
CA ARG A 65 3.78 -14.83 -5.89
C ARG A 65 2.29 -14.53 -6.00
N HIS A 66 1.49 -15.58 -6.17
CA HIS A 66 0.04 -15.43 -6.11
C HIS A 66 -0.39 -14.93 -4.73
N GLY A 67 -1.38 -14.04 -4.73
CA GLY A 67 -2.05 -13.57 -3.53
C GLY A 67 -2.99 -14.64 -3.01
N PHE A 68 -3.24 -14.61 -1.70
CA PHE A 68 -4.21 -15.46 -1.03
C PHE A 68 -5.45 -14.62 -0.73
N LEU A 69 -6.61 -15.08 -1.19
CA LEU A 69 -7.90 -14.43 -1.00
C LEU A 69 -8.84 -15.39 -0.25
N ALA A 70 -9.04 -15.14 1.04
CA ALA A 70 -9.96 -15.93 1.86
C ALA A 70 -11.40 -15.71 1.42
N PHE A 71 -12.24 -16.75 1.49
CA PHE A 71 -13.64 -16.66 1.08
C PHE A 71 -14.44 -15.62 1.90
N SER A 72 -14.12 -15.45 3.18
CA SER A 72 -14.74 -14.43 4.05
C SER A 72 -14.46 -12.99 3.62
N GLU A 73 -13.45 -12.76 2.80
CA GLU A 73 -13.03 -11.43 2.31
C GLU A 73 -13.57 -11.15 0.88
N ILE A 74 -14.41 -12.03 0.34
CA ILE A 74 -15.01 -11.87 -0.99
C ILE A 74 -16.35 -11.17 -0.84
N HIS A 75 -16.49 -9.99 -1.46
CA HIS A 75 -17.77 -9.30 -1.57
C HIS A 75 -18.76 -10.15 -2.39
N PRO A 76 -20.05 -10.20 -2.05
CA PRO A 76 -21.04 -11.02 -2.77
C PRO A 76 -21.42 -10.54 -4.18
N ASP A 77 -21.01 -9.33 -4.56
CA ASP A 77 -21.23 -8.73 -5.90
C ASP A 77 -20.15 -9.20 -6.90
#